data_AF-A0A8E0S0S4-F1
#
_entry.id   AF-A0A8E0S0S4-F1
#
_cell.length_a   1.000
_cell.length_b   1.000
_cell.length_c   1.000
_cell.angle_alpha   90.00
_cell.angle_beta   90.00
_cell.angle_gamma   90.00
#
_symmetry.space_group_name_H-M   'P 1'
#
loop_
_entity.id
_entity.type
_entity.pdbx_description
1 polymer ?
#
loop_
_entity_poly.entity_id
_entity_poly.type
_entity_poly.pdbx_seq_one_letter_code
_entity_poly.pdbx_strand_id
1 'polypeptide(L)'
;MTEGDDNDESDWIVADRSGKRRPVARMTELDGGSSPISRLFSGVLLNRSTVNHAKHAATRGSTGSSSRPISVDVLARNATHVSVKEPFFILPLEINNSKIVSIESALLCLSDREEVSDYRDSLTGMASTLRRHAYLDQLPPFFIFQLKRFTVIAPGDSLGKSLKFIPIEQELRIPKKLLSGEKQFSLDQRIYRLQGVIFHVGHTPHSGHYTVAVRCSPELLTQVLSKHPFNVRESITRSPVTFLYLDDTHGCLVPDGVPLKNLLSSHRPLDAHTGQFTSLPQNSTISPTDRPSIRHQPRTPYVLVYESVLSSRRES
;
A
#
# COMPACT_ATOMS: atom_id res chain seq x y z
N MET A 1 0.80 -16.78 -52.31
CA MET A 1 1.08 -15.65 -51.39
C MET A 1 0.82 -16.18 -50.00
N THR A 2 1.90 -16.54 -49.31
CA THR A 2 1.90 -17.03 -47.92
C THR A 2 1.77 -15.84 -46.99
N GLU A 3 0.62 -15.69 -46.35
CA GLU A 3 0.49 -14.86 -45.16
C GLU A 3 1.08 -15.66 -43.99
N GLY A 4 2.19 -15.16 -43.44
CA GLY A 4 2.79 -15.69 -42.23
C GLY A 4 1.94 -15.27 -41.04
N ASP A 5 1.38 -16.24 -40.35
CA ASP A 5 0.80 -16.06 -39.02
C ASP A 5 1.97 -15.73 -38.07
N ASP A 6 2.07 -14.47 -37.66
CA ASP A 6 3.07 -13.98 -36.73
C ASP A 6 2.96 -14.73 -35.40
N ASN A 7 4.04 -15.40 -35.05
CA ASN A 7 4.18 -16.21 -33.86
C ASN A 7 4.30 -15.31 -32.61
N ASP A 8 3.15 -14.98 -32.02
CA ASP A 8 2.94 -14.14 -30.82
C ASP A 8 3.60 -14.69 -29.52
N GLU A 9 4.26 -15.85 -29.61
CA GLU A 9 5.03 -16.47 -28.52
C GLU A 9 6.41 -15.81 -28.29
N SER A 10 6.84 -14.96 -29.24
CA SER A 10 8.17 -14.32 -29.24
C SER A 10 8.26 -13.11 -28.31
N ASP A 11 7.13 -12.49 -27.97
CA ASP A 11 7.06 -11.23 -27.22
C ASP A 11 7.35 -11.39 -25.72
N TRP A 12 7.34 -12.64 -25.26
CA TRP A 12 7.54 -12.99 -23.85
C TRP A 12 8.97 -13.38 -23.52
N ILE A 13 9.89 -13.50 -24.49
CA ILE A 13 11.23 -14.02 -24.25
C ILE A 13 12.30 -13.10 -24.82
N VAL A 14 13.07 -12.46 -23.93
CA VAL A 14 14.24 -11.66 -24.33
C VAL A 14 15.52 -12.45 -24.07
N ALA A 15 16.42 -12.47 -25.06
CA ALA A 15 17.77 -12.98 -24.87
C ALA A 15 18.63 -11.90 -24.20
N ASP A 16 19.26 -12.22 -23.08
CA ASP A 16 20.26 -11.32 -22.51
C ASP A 16 21.53 -11.27 -23.39
N ARG A 17 22.49 -10.39 -23.05
CA ARG A 17 23.76 -10.25 -23.80
C ARG A 17 24.60 -11.54 -23.85
N SER A 18 24.25 -12.56 -23.05
CA SER A 18 24.86 -13.89 -23.07
C SER A 18 24.05 -14.93 -23.86
N GLY A 19 23.00 -14.52 -24.57
CA GLY A 19 22.12 -15.39 -25.35
C GLY A 19 21.11 -16.18 -24.52
N LYS A 20 21.02 -15.94 -23.20
CA LYS A 20 20.11 -16.66 -22.32
C LYS A 20 18.71 -16.07 -22.43
N ARG A 21 17.78 -16.89 -22.91
CA ARG A 21 16.35 -16.59 -23.02
C ARG A 21 15.72 -16.44 -21.62
N ARG A 22 15.12 -15.28 -21.34
CA ARG A 22 14.42 -15.00 -20.07
C ARG A 22 12.99 -14.55 -20.35
N PRO A 23 11.99 -15.07 -19.59
CA PRO A 23 10.63 -14.58 -19.68
C PRO A 23 10.57 -13.12 -19.21
N VAL A 24 9.98 -12.23 -20.01
CA VAL A 24 9.73 -10.83 -19.67
C VAL A 24 8.32 -10.71 -19.09
N ALA A 25 8.19 -9.90 -18.04
CA ALA A 25 6.90 -9.69 -17.41
C ALA A 25 5.99 -8.81 -18.28
N ARG A 26 4.71 -9.20 -18.41
CA ARG A 26 3.68 -8.40 -19.09
C ARG A 26 3.46 -7.10 -18.37
N MET A 27 3.77 -5.97 -18.98
CA MET A 27 3.35 -4.68 -18.45
C MET A 27 1.87 -4.46 -18.77
N THR A 28 1.08 -4.11 -17.76
CA THR A 28 -0.25 -3.55 -17.96
C THR A 28 -0.12 -2.04 -18.03
N GLU A 29 -0.78 -1.42 -19.01
CA GLU A 29 -0.73 0.03 -19.19
C GLU A 29 -1.69 0.72 -18.21
N LEU A 30 -1.35 1.95 -17.83
CA LEU A 30 -2.27 2.83 -17.12
C LEU A 30 -3.25 3.44 -18.12
N ASP A 31 -4.55 3.36 -17.82
CA ASP A 31 -5.55 4.19 -18.48
C ASP A 31 -5.17 5.68 -18.30
N GLY A 32 -4.81 6.35 -19.40
CA GLY A 32 -4.39 7.76 -19.40
C GLY A 32 -2.89 8.04 -19.52
N GLY A 33 -2.04 7.01 -19.65
CA GLY A 33 -0.62 7.15 -20.03
C GLY A 33 0.26 7.97 -19.07
N SER A 34 1.25 8.69 -19.64
CA SER A 34 2.21 9.51 -18.88
C SER A 34 1.61 10.87 -18.51
N SER A 35 1.19 11.02 -17.26
CA SER A 35 0.64 12.25 -16.69
C SER A 35 1.54 12.75 -15.53
N PRO A 36 1.42 14.03 -15.11
CA PRO A 36 2.09 14.50 -13.91
C PRO A 36 1.77 13.66 -12.66
N ILE A 37 0.54 13.15 -12.55
CA ILE A 37 0.12 12.26 -11.46
C ILE A 37 0.85 10.92 -11.52
N SER A 38 0.95 10.28 -12.70
CA SER A 38 1.69 9.02 -12.83
C SER A 38 3.19 9.19 -12.62
N ARG A 39 3.78 10.35 -12.91
CA ARG A 39 5.19 10.62 -12.57
C ARG A 39 5.43 10.74 -11.07
N LEU A 40 4.48 11.27 -10.31
CA LEU A 40 4.64 11.50 -8.87
C LEU A 40 4.24 10.30 -8.01
N PHE A 41 3.15 9.62 -8.37
CA PHE A 41 2.49 8.65 -7.51
C PHE A 41 2.50 7.23 -8.07
N SER A 42 2.84 7.01 -9.35
CA SER A 42 2.83 5.67 -9.91
C SER A 42 4.08 4.89 -9.52
N GLY A 43 3.89 3.79 -8.79
CA GLY A 43 4.86 2.70 -8.68
C GLY A 43 4.51 1.57 -9.65
N VAL A 44 5.29 0.49 -9.61
CA VAL A 44 5.02 -0.75 -10.35
C VAL A 44 5.24 -1.94 -9.43
N LEU A 45 4.23 -2.80 -9.33
CA LEU A 45 4.31 -4.13 -8.73
C LEU A 45 4.68 -5.15 -9.80
N LEU A 46 5.55 -6.10 -9.47
CA LEU A 46 5.81 -7.30 -10.26
C LEU A 46 5.17 -8.49 -9.55
N ASN A 47 4.09 -9.02 -10.12
CA ASN A 47 3.43 -10.23 -9.68
C ASN A 47 4.03 -11.44 -10.40
N ARG A 48 4.69 -12.33 -9.66
CA ARG A 48 5.17 -13.63 -10.16
C ARG A 48 4.20 -14.71 -9.72
N SER A 49 3.62 -15.39 -10.70
CA SER A 49 2.66 -16.47 -10.52
C SER A 49 3.22 -17.78 -11.08
N THR A 50 3.03 -18.88 -10.34
CA THR A 50 3.33 -20.23 -10.80
C THR A 50 2.05 -21.07 -10.70
N VAL A 51 1.58 -21.60 -11.81
CA VAL A 51 0.48 -22.57 -11.86
C VAL A 51 1.10 -23.95 -11.97
N ASN A 52 0.89 -24.81 -10.98
CA ASN A 52 1.30 -26.22 -11.07
C ASN A 52 0.14 -27.02 -11.67
N HIS A 53 0.36 -27.59 -12.84
CA HIS A 53 -0.66 -28.35 -13.56
C HIS A 53 -0.86 -29.70 -12.91
N ALA A 54 -2.11 -30.10 -12.71
CA ALA A 54 -2.41 -31.45 -12.28
C ALA A 54 -1.93 -32.45 -13.35
N LYS A 55 -1.25 -33.52 -12.93
CA LYS A 55 -0.81 -34.57 -13.85
C LYS A 55 -2.04 -35.16 -14.53
N HIS A 56 -2.05 -35.18 -15.87
CA HIS A 56 -3.03 -35.98 -16.59
C HIS A 56 -2.93 -37.43 -16.09
N ALA A 57 -3.98 -37.93 -15.44
CA ALA A 57 -4.20 -39.36 -15.44
C ALA A 57 -4.35 -39.74 -16.91
N ALA A 58 -3.50 -40.65 -17.40
CA ALA A 58 -3.55 -41.10 -18.77
C ALA A 58 -4.89 -41.81 -19.01
N THR A 59 -5.92 -41.07 -19.41
CA THR A 59 -7.17 -41.65 -19.88
C THR A 59 -6.89 -42.23 -21.25
N ARG A 60 -6.69 -43.54 -21.29
CA ARG A 60 -6.70 -44.31 -22.53
C ARG A 60 -8.05 -44.10 -23.23
N GLY A 61 -8.00 -43.37 -24.35
CA GLY A 61 -8.93 -43.47 -25.48
C GLY A 61 -10.26 -42.73 -25.37
N SER A 62 -10.48 -41.80 -26.29
CA SER A 62 -11.62 -41.84 -27.22
C SER A 62 -11.47 -40.70 -28.22
N THR A 63 -11.45 -41.06 -29.50
CA THR A 63 -11.35 -40.16 -30.65
C THR A 63 -12.62 -39.36 -30.85
N GLY A 64 -12.54 -38.03 -30.81
CA GLY A 64 -13.54 -37.15 -31.40
C GLY A 64 -13.81 -35.88 -30.62
N SER A 65 -13.08 -34.80 -30.91
CA SER A 65 -13.63 -33.43 -30.99
C SER A 65 -12.55 -32.44 -31.45
N SER A 66 -12.97 -31.43 -32.20
CA SER A 66 -12.19 -30.42 -32.91
C SER A 66 -11.58 -29.33 -31.99
N SER A 67 -10.76 -29.72 -31.02
CA SER A 67 -9.92 -28.77 -30.29
C SER A 67 -8.57 -28.60 -30.99
N ARG A 68 -8.14 -27.35 -31.22
CA ARG A 68 -6.77 -27.01 -31.66
C ARG A 68 -5.76 -27.87 -30.88
N PRO A 69 -4.82 -28.56 -31.54
CA PRO A 69 -3.87 -29.42 -30.85
C PRO A 69 -3.00 -28.55 -29.93
N ILE A 70 -3.19 -28.68 -28.62
CA ILE A 70 -2.28 -28.12 -27.62
C ILE A 70 -0.94 -28.83 -27.81
N SER A 71 0.15 -28.08 -28.00
CA SER A 71 1.47 -28.64 -28.21
C SER A 71 1.83 -29.63 -27.09
N VAL A 72 2.36 -30.79 -27.48
CA VAL A 72 2.79 -31.85 -26.55
C VAL A 72 3.82 -31.32 -25.55
N ASP A 73 4.62 -30.33 -25.95
CA ASP A 73 5.61 -29.65 -25.11
C ASP A 73 4.96 -28.77 -24.01
N VAL A 74 3.74 -28.28 -24.24
CA VAL A 74 2.97 -27.50 -23.27
C VAL A 74 2.28 -28.43 -22.27
N LEU A 75 1.79 -29.59 -22.73
CA LEU A 75 1.25 -30.66 -21.88
C LEU A 75 2.32 -31.36 -21.03
N ALA A 76 3.58 -31.34 -21.44
CA ALA A 76 4.72 -31.92 -20.72
C ALA A 76 5.26 -31.01 -19.59
N ARG A 77 4.88 -29.73 -19.53
CA ARG A 77 5.32 -28.82 -18.47
C ARG A 77 4.49 -29.06 -17.20
N ASN A 78 5.15 -29.47 -16.12
CA ASN A 78 4.49 -29.62 -14.81
C ASN A 78 4.01 -28.29 -14.19
N ALA A 79 4.52 -27.15 -14.69
CA ALA A 79 4.15 -25.83 -14.20
C ALA A 79 4.28 -24.75 -15.29
N THR A 80 3.41 -23.74 -15.23
CA THR A 80 3.50 -22.49 -15.99
C THR A 80 3.92 -21.35 -15.07
N HIS A 81 4.88 -20.54 -15.51
CA HIS A 81 5.30 -19.33 -14.81
C HIS A 81 4.82 -18.09 -15.58
N VAL A 82 4.14 -17.18 -14.89
CA VAL A 82 3.65 -15.92 -15.43
C VAL A 82 4.21 -14.78 -14.59
N SER A 83 4.69 -13.73 -15.23
CA SER A 83 5.10 -12.50 -14.56
C SER A 83 4.32 -11.33 -15.14
N VAL A 84 3.70 -10.51 -14.30
CA VAL A 84 2.92 -9.33 -14.70
C VAL A 84 3.42 -8.13 -13.92
N LYS A 85 3.70 -7.04 -14.63
CA LYS A 85 3.98 -5.72 -14.06
C LYS A 85 2.71 -4.90 -14.08
N GLU A 86 2.30 -4.44 -12.90
CA GLU A 86 1.07 -3.70 -12.68
C GLU A 86 1.38 -2.36 -12.01
N PRO A 87 1.03 -1.24 -12.65
CA PRO A 87 1.19 0.07 -12.04
C PRO A 87 0.20 0.26 -10.88
N PHE A 88 0.60 1.03 -9.88
CA PHE A 88 -0.26 1.38 -8.75
C PHE A 88 -0.07 2.83 -8.33
N PHE A 89 -1.13 3.45 -7.84
CA PHE A 89 -1.09 4.78 -7.21
C PHE A 89 -1.17 4.72 -5.68
N ILE A 90 -1.96 3.76 -5.18
CA ILE A 90 -2.22 3.55 -3.76
C ILE A 90 -1.93 2.10 -3.44
N LEU A 91 -1.17 1.85 -2.37
CA LEU A 91 -0.95 0.51 -1.85
C LEU A 91 -1.86 0.27 -0.65
N PRO A 92 -2.90 -0.57 -0.80
CA PRO A 92 -3.79 -0.90 0.30
C PRO A 92 -3.11 -1.95 1.19
N LEU A 93 -2.78 -1.58 2.42
CA LEU A 93 -2.07 -2.43 3.37
C LEU A 93 -3.06 -3.17 4.26
N GLU A 94 -2.99 -4.49 4.25
CA GLU A 94 -3.66 -5.31 5.25
C GLU A 94 -3.05 -5.03 6.62
N ILE A 95 -3.89 -4.92 7.66
CA ILE A 95 -3.42 -4.64 9.01
C ILE A 95 -3.97 -5.61 10.03
N ASN A 96 -5.04 -6.35 9.75
CA ASN A 96 -5.76 -7.11 10.78
C ASN A 96 -5.06 -8.42 11.17
N ASN A 97 -4.13 -8.92 10.35
CA ASN A 97 -3.28 -10.05 10.69
C ASN A 97 -2.43 -9.74 11.94
N SER A 98 -2.46 -10.61 12.96
CA SER A 98 -1.75 -10.42 14.23
C SER A 98 -0.24 -10.23 14.09
N LYS A 99 0.38 -10.75 13.02
CA LYS A 99 1.81 -10.58 12.73
C LYS A 99 2.20 -9.16 12.32
N ILE A 100 1.22 -8.35 11.91
CA ILE A 100 1.44 -6.99 11.43
C ILE A 100 1.46 -6.03 12.62
N VAL A 101 2.59 -5.39 12.87
CA VAL A 101 2.79 -4.47 14.00
C VAL A 101 3.36 -3.12 13.59
N SER A 102 3.70 -2.96 12.31
CA SER A 102 4.25 -1.74 11.70
C SER A 102 3.92 -1.67 10.21
N ILE A 103 4.16 -0.52 9.57
CA ILE A 103 3.99 -0.34 8.12
C ILE A 103 4.92 -1.28 7.32
N GLU A 104 6.15 -1.48 7.76
CA GLU A 104 7.10 -2.41 7.14
C GLU A 104 6.58 -3.84 7.21
N SER A 105 6.06 -4.29 8.35
CA SER A 105 5.47 -5.63 8.46
C SER A 105 4.23 -5.81 7.57
N ALA A 106 3.44 -4.75 7.37
CA ALA A 106 2.29 -4.77 6.48
C ALA A 106 2.71 -4.84 5.00
N LEU A 107 3.73 -4.08 4.60
CA LEU A 107 4.34 -4.16 3.28
C LEU A 107 4.95 -5.53 3.01
N LEU A 108 5.54 -6.15 4.03
CA LEU A 108 6.07 -7.51 3.92
C LEU A 108 4.98 -8.54 3.71
N CYS A 109 3.84 -8.39 4.38
CA CYS A 109 2.67 -9.23 4.14
C CYS A 109 2.16 -9.11 2.69
N LEU A 110 2.28 -7.94 2.05
CA LEU A 110 1.93 -7.76 0.63
C LEU A 110 2.82 -8.59 -0.30
N SER A 111 4.07 -8.83 0.10
CA SER A 111 5.02 -9.70 -0.59
C SER A 111 5.07 -11.11 0.00
N ASP A 112 4.14 -11.53 0.86
CA ASP A 112 4.13 -12.94 1.26
C ASP A 112 3.61 -13.81 0.10
N ARG A 113 4.11 -15.04 0.03
CA ARG A 113 3.63 -16.02 -0.96
C ARG A 113 2.19 -16.40 -0.62
N GLU A 114 1.30 -16.19 -1.58
CA GLU A 114 -0.08 -16.65 -1.53
C GLU A 114 -0.21 -17.95 -2.33
N GLU A 115 -0.93 -18.92 -1.79
CA GLU A 115 -1.28 -20.17 -2.47
C GLU A 115 -2.79 -20.27 -2.59
N VAL A 116 -3.28 -20.33 -3.83
CA VAL A 116 -4.70 -20.45 -4.18
C VAL A 116 -4.91 -21.85 -4.76
N SER A 117 -5.61 -22.71 -4.02
CA SER A 117 -5.77 -24.14 -4.34
C SER A 117 -6.97 -24.48 -5.22
N ASP A 118 -7.89 -23.52 -5.41
CA ASP A 118 -9.12 -23.65 -6.19
C ASP A 118 -9.06 -22.96 -7.56
N TYR A 119 -7.85 -22.55 -7.99
CA TYR A 119 -7.65 -21.96 -9.31
C TYR A 119 -7.97 -23.00 -10.40
N ARG A 120 -8.95 -22.67 -11.26
CA ARG A 120 -9.19 -23.44 -12.48
C ARG A 120 -8.21 -23.01 -13.53
N ASP A 121 -7.29 -23.91 -13.87
CA ASP A 121 -6.32 -23.65 -14.92
C ASP A 121 -7.05 -23.49 -16.26
N SER A 122 -6.85 -22.34 -16.91
CA SER A 122 -7.44 -22.04 -18.22
C SER A 122 -6.93 -22.97 -19.33
N LEU A 123 -5.78 -23.61 -19.13
CA LEU A 123 -5.18 -24.54 -20.09
C LEU A 123 -5.74 -25.96 -19.95
N THR A 124 -5.75 -26.52 -18.74
CA THR A 124 -6.22 -27.90 -18.49
C THR A 124 -7.68 -28.01 -18.05
N GLY A 125 -8.32 -26.90 -17.66
CA GLY A 125 -9.67 -26.87 -17.07
C GLY A 125 -9.75 -27.49 -15.66
N MET A 126 -8.63 -27.98 -15.11
CA MET A 126 -8.58 -28.67 -13.83
C MET A 126 -8.23 -27.73 -12.68
N ALA A 127 -8.67 -28.10 -11.47
CA ALA A 127 -8.24 -27.46 -10.25
C ALA A 127 -6.73 -27.62 -10.08
N SER A 128 -6.02 -26.50 -10.04
CA SER A 128 -4.57 -26.42 -9.98
C SER A 128 -4.13 -25.50 -8.86
N THR A 129 -2.92 -25.69 -8.36
CA THR A 129 -2.36 -24.82 -7.32
C THR A 129 -1.69 -23.61 -7.97
N LEU A 130 -2.22 -22.42 -7.72
CA LEU A 130 -1.62 -21.15 -8.10
C LEU A 130 -0.83 -20.58 -6.93
N ARG A 131 0.47 -20.32 -7.13
CA ARG A 131 1.30 -19.58 -6.17
C ARG A 131 1.59 -18.19 -6.71
N ARG A 132 1.26 -17.15 -5.96
CA ARG A 132 1.50 -15.75 -6.32
C ARG A 132 2.44 -15.08 -5.33
N HIS A 133 3.31 -14.21 -5.84
CA HIS A 133 4.22 -13.40 -5.03
C HIS A 133 4.40 -12.04 -5.70
N ALA A 134 4.07 -10.96 -4.97
CA ALA A 134 4.21 -9.58 -5.45
C ALA A 134 5.50 -8.93 -4.94
N TYR A 135 6.15 -8.14 -5.80
CA TYR A 135 7.35 -7.38 -5.49
C TYR A 135 7.21 -5.94 -5.97
N LEU A 136 7.87 -4.98 -5.32
CA LEU A 136 8.04 -3.62 -5.83
C LEU A 136 9.13 -3.61 -6.91
N ASP A 137 8.73 -3.35 -8.15
CA ASP A 137 9.64 -3.20 -9.29
C ASP A 137 10.05 -1.75 -9.54
N GLN A 138 9.14 -0.81 -9.28
CA GLN A 138 9.40 0.62 -9.35
C GLN A 138 8.82 1.32 -8.13
N LEU A 139 9.66 2.11 -7.46
CA LEU A 139 9.26 2.92 -6.33
C LEU A 139 8.85 4.32 -6.83
N PRO A 140 7.65 4.84 -6.45
CA PRO A 140 7.23 6.19 -6.80
C PRO A 140 7.98 7.24 -5.98
N PRO A 141 8.09 8.49 -6.48
CA PRO A 141 8.51 9.63 -5.66
C PRO A 141 7.67 9.82 -4.40
N PHE A 142 6.35 9.56 -4.48
CA PHE A 142 5.43 9.59 -3.37
C PHE A 142 4.68 8.26 -3.23
N PHE A 143 4.77 7.65 -2.05
CA PHE A 143 3.92 6.54 -1.67
C PHE A 143 2.63 7.05 -1.02
N ILE A 144 1.50 6.47 -1.44
CA ILE A 144 0.22 6.58 -0.74
C ILE A 144 -0.12 5.18 -0.19
N PHE A 145 -0.13 5.05 1.13
CA PHE A 145 -0.56 3.83 1.80
C PHE A 145 -1.96 4.01 2.38
N GLN A 146 -2.87 3.09 2.06
CA GLN A 146 -4.20 3.03 2.67
C GLN A 146 -4.24 1.85 3.64
N LEU A 147 -4.42 2.11 4.94
CA LEU A 147 -4.58 1.05 5.92
C LEU A 147 -6.00 0.48 5.82
N LYS A 148 -6.13 -0.83 5.54
CA LYS A 148 -7.42 -1.55 5.42
C LYS A 148 -8.11 -1.69 6.78
N ARG A 149 -8.64 -0.58 7.29
CA ARG A 149 -9.37 -0.52 8.55
C ARG A 149 -10.82 -0.94 8.42
N PHE A 150 -11.38 -0.92 7.22
CA PHE A 150 -12.79 -1.23 7.01
C PHE A 150 -12.90 -2.58 6.32
N THR A 151 -13.54 -3.53 7.00
CA THR A 151 -13.70 -4.90 6.51
C THR A 151 -15.12 -5.37 6.77
N VAL A 152 -15.65 -6.16 5.84
CA VAL A 152 -16.92 -6.85 6.03
C VAL A 152 -16.69 -8.01 6.99
N ILE A 153 -17.47 -8.09 8.07
CA ILE A 153 -17.27 -9.07 9.15
C ILE A 153 -17.66 -10.48 8.67
N ALA A 154 -18.76 -10.59 7.92
CA ALA A 154 -19.21 -11.81 7.25
C ALA A 154 -20.03 -11.48 5.98
N PRO A 155 -20.14 -12.40 5.00
CA PRO A 155 -20.96 -12.18 3.80
C PRO A 155 -22.41 -11.85 4.18
N GLY A 156 -22.89 -10.65 3.83
CA GLY A 156 -24.22 -10.14 4.20
C GLY A 156 -24.30 -9.42 5.55
N ASP A 157 -23.18 -9.27 6.27
CA ASP A 157 -23.10 -8.60 7.58
C ASP A 157 -22.63 -7.14 7.47
N SER A 158 -22.67 -6.43 8.59
CA SER A 158 -22.29 -5.02 8.74
C SER A 158 -20.78 -4.77 8.53
N LEU A 159 -20.46 -3.59 7.99
CA LEU A 159 -19.08 -3.13 7.82
C LEU A 159 -18.48 -2.78 9.20
N GLY A 160 -17.31 -3.35 9.52
CA GLY A 160 -16.57 -3.10 10.75
C GLY A 160 -15.43 -2.08 10.57
N LYS A 161 -14.97 -1.47 11.67
CA LYS A 161 -13.73 -0.66 11.72
C LYS A 161 -12.71 -1.29 12.67
N SER A 162 -11.52 -1.54 12.15
CA SER A 162 -10.36 -1.98 12.93
C SER A 162 -9.72 -0.82 13.69
N LEU A 163 -9.78 -0.91 15.01
CA LEU A 163 -9.06 -0.04 15.95
C LEU A 163 -7.68 -0.60 16.32
N LYS A 164 -7.14 -1.54 15.52
CA LYS A 164 -5.80 -2.06 15.72
C LYS A 164 -4.78 -0.94 15.66
N PHE A 165 -3.92 -0.90 16.66
CA PHE A 165 -2.82 0.05 16.76
C PHE A 165 -1.69 -0.33 15.79
N ILE A 166 -1.29 0.63 14.96
CA ILE A 166 -0.12 0.54 14.07
C ILE A 166 0.62 1.88 14.21
N PRO A 167 1.82 1.92 14.82
CA PRO A 167 2.59 3.14 14.94
C PRO A 167 3.03 3.63 13.56
N ILE A 168 2.99 4.95 13.35
CA ILE A 168 3.42 5.58 12.10
C ILE A 168 4.80 6.21 12.32
N GLU A 169 5.80 5.70 11.61
CA GLU A 169 7.16 6.23 11.70
C GLU A 169 7.33 7.46 10.80
N GLN A 170 8.12 8.43 11.26
CA GLN A 170 8.41 9.63 10.46
C GLN A 170 9.27 9.31 9.23
N GLU A 171 10.11 8.28 9.32
CA GLU A 171 10.94 7.79 8.23
C GLU A 171 10.63 6.33 7.99
N LEU A 172 10.36 5.98 6.74
CA LEU A 172 10.09 4.63 6.29
C LEU A 172 11.22 4.18 5.38
N ARG A 173 11.77 2.99 5.64
CA ARG A 173 12.75 2.36 4.77
C ARG A 173 12.16 1.13 4.09
N ILE A 174 12.07 1.15 2.77
CA ILE A 174 11.61 -0.01 1.98
C ILE A 174 12.63 -1.15 2.09
N PRO A 175 12.27 -2.30 2.71
CA PRO A 175 13.16 -3.44 2.85
C PRO A 175 13.59 -4.01 1.49
N LYS A 176 14.86 -4.44 1.36
CA LYS A 176 15.39 -5.03 0.11
C LYS A 176 14.57 -6.23 -0.36
N LYS A 177 14.03 -7.01 0.59
CA LYS A 177 13.23 -8.21 0.31
C LYS A 177 11.89 -7.94 -0.38
N LEU A 178 11.41 -6.70 -0.39
CA LEU A 178 10.22 -6.30 -1.15
C LEU A 178 10.51 -6.06 -2.63
N LEU A 179 11.78 -5.89 -3.01
CA LEU A 179 12.16 -5.45 -4.36
C LEU A 179 12.22 -6.65 -5.31
N SER A 180 11.83 -6.44 -6.58
CA SER A 180 11.85 -7.48 -7.61
C SER A 180 13.25 -8.04 -7.92
N GLY A 181 14.28 -7.23 -7.66
CA GLY A 181 15.67 -7.48 -8.05
C GLY A 181 15.98 -7.16 -9.52
N GLU A 182 14.97 -6.82 -10.32
CA GLU A 182 15.15 -6.44 -11.74
C GLU A 182 15.75 -5.03 -11.88
N LYS A 183 15.43 -4.15 -10.92
CA LYS A 183 16.06 -2.83 -10.76
C LYS A 183 16.86 -2.79 -9.46
N GLN A 184 18.03 -2.17 -9.52
CA GLN A 184 18.85 -1.91 -8.34
C GLN A 184 18.48 -0.56 -7.73
N PHE A 185 18.22 -0.56 -6.44
CA PHE A 185 17.91 0.64 -5.67
C PHE A 185 18.97 0.87 -4.61
N SER A 186 19.51 2.09 -4.54
CA SER A 186 20.42 2.51 -3.47
C SER A 186 19.71 2.53 -2.12
N LEU A 187 20.43 2.90 -1.06
CA LEU A 187 19.81 3.11 0.25
C LEU A 187 18.89 4.34 0.20
N ASP A 188 19.39 5.47 -0.28
CA ASP A 188 18.65 6.74 -0.34
C ASP A 188 17.38 6.64 -1.19
N GLN A 189 17.40 5.87 -2.29
CA GLN A 189 16.21 5.62 -3.13
C GLN A 189 15.08 4.87 -2.41
N ARG A 190 15.36 4.29 -1.23
CA ARG A 190 14.42 3.48 -0.45
C ARG A 190 14.01 4.12 0.85
N ILE A 191 14.51 5.32 1.14
CA ILE A 191 14.17 6.08 2.34
C ILE A 191 13.11 7.11 1.97
N TYR A 192 12.05 7.11 2.76
CA TYR A 192 10.91 8.00 2.59
C TYR A 192 10.60 8.72 3.90
N ARG A 193 10.14 9.96 3.81
CA ARG A 193 9.70 10.75 4.96
C ARG A 193 8.20 10.96 4.92
N LEU A 194 7.56 10.82 6.07
CA LEU A 194 6.14 11.06 6.23
C LEU A 194 5.84 12.55 5.99
N GLN A 195 4.99 12.83 5.01
CA GLN A 195 4.52 14.18 4.68
C GLN A 195 3.10 14.44 5.15
N GLY A 196 2.25 13.41 5.17
CA GLY A 196 0.86 13.60 5.54
C GLY A 196 0.21 12.35 6.11
N VAL A 197 -0.74 12.56 7.00
CA VAL A 197 -1.61 11.50 7.55
C VAL A 197 -3.04 11.99 7.50
N ILE A 198 -3.90 11.25 6.79
CA ILE A 198 -5.35 11.39 6.93
C ILE A 198 -5.78 10.41 8.01
N PHE A 199 -6.47 10.90 9.02
CA PHE A 199 -7.04 10.10 10.09
C PHE A 199 -8.55 9.94 9.89
N HIS A 200 -9.06 8.79 10.29
CA HIS A 200 -10.49 8.59 10.53
C HIS A 200 -10.75 8.61 12.03
N VAL A 201 -11.49 9.61 12.50
CA VAL A 201 -11.97 9.72 13.88
C VAL A 201 -13.30 8.99 14.00
N GLY A 202 -13.42 8.08 14.96
CA GLY A 202 -14.69 7.37 15.23
C GLY A 202 -14.52 5.89 15.56
N HIS A 203 -15.54 5.27 16.14
CA HIS A 203 -15.54 3.82 16.43
C HIS A 203 -15.98 2.94 15.25
N THR A 204 -16.79 3.47 14.34
CA THR A 204 -17.48 2.69 13.30
C THR A 204 -17.21 3.28 11.93
N PRO A 205 -17.38 2.51 10.84
CA PRO A 205 -17.26 3.07 9.48
C PRO A 205 -18.41 4.00 9.10
N HIS A 206 -19.60 3.80 9.69
CA HIS A 206 -20.82 4.52 9.31
C HIS A 206 -20.93 5.92 9.94
N SER A 207 -20.16 6.18 10.99
CA SER A 207 -20.17 7.45 11.73
C SER A 207 -18.74 7.80 12.10
N GLY A 208 -18.24 8.87 11.50
CA GLY A 208 -16.87 9.31 11.67
C GLY A 208 -16.60 10.69 11.10
N HIS A 209 -15.37 11.14 11.27
CA HIS A 209 -14.89 12.41 10.74
C HIS A 209 -13.43 12.27 10.27
N TYR A 210 -13.07 12.93 9.17
CA TYR A 210 -11.72 12.87 8.62
C TYR A 210 -10.95 14.14 8.97
N THR A 211 -9.77 13.95 9.56
CA THR A 211 -8.85 15.04 9.90
C THR A 211 -7.49 14.77 9.27
N VAL A 212 -6.67 15.80 9.07
CA VAL A 212 -5.37 15.65 8.42
C VAL A 212 -4.25 16.24 9.28
N ALA A 213 -3.09 15.60 9.28
CA ALA A 213 -1.84 16.21 9.71
C ALA A 213 -0.89 16.30 8.52
N VAL A 214 -0.29 17.46 8.30
CA VAL A 214 0.69 17.71 7.24
C VAL A 214 2.00 18.17 7.85
N ARG A 215 3.12 17.60 7.43
CA ARG A 215 4.44 18.04 7.85
C ARG A 215 4.69 19.45 7.32
N CYS A 216 5.06 20.38 8.20
CA CYS A 216 5.38 21.74 7.78
C CYS A 216 6.77 21.79 7.14
N SER A 217 6.86 22.41 5.96
CA SER A 217 8.14 22.94 5.48
C SER A 217 8.54 24.16 6.32
N PRO A 218 9.82 24.56 6.35
CA PRO A 218 10.25 25.78 7.02
C PRO A 218 9.47 27.03 6.55
N GLU A 219 9.15 27.10 5.27
CA GLU A 219 8.39 28.20 4.66
C GLU A 219 6.95 28.21 5.17
N LEU A 220 6.28 27.06 5.16
CA LEU A 220 4.92 26.93 5.66
C LEU A 220 4.85 27.25 7.16
N LEU A 221 5.81 26.75 7.94
CA LEU A 221 5.89 27.04 9.37
C LEU A 221 6.03 28.56 9.61
N THR A 222 6.92 29.22 8.87
CA THR A 222 7.12 30.67 8.95
C THR A 222 5.83 31.44 8.59
N GLN A 223 5.12 31.02 7.56
CA GLN A 223 3.84 31.63 7.15
C GLN A 223 2.73 31.43 8.19
N VAL A 224 2.64 30.25 8.80
CA VAL A 224 1.65 29.98 9.85
C VAL A 224 1.94 30.84 11.09
N LEU A 225 3.20 30.90 11.51
CA LEU A 225 3.62 31.68 12.67
C LEU A 225 3.45 33.20 12.47
N SER A 226 3.61 33.70 11.24
CA SER A 226 3.45 35.14 10.95
C SER A 226 1.99 35.59 10.91
N LYS A 227 1.07 34.73 10.45
CA LYS A 227 -0.37 35.02 10.37
C LYS A 227 -1.10 34.80 11.69
N HIS A 228 -0.63 33.85 12.49
CA HIS A 228 -1.20 33.52 13.78
C HIS A 228 -0.06 33.47 14.81
N PRO A 229 0.19 34.58 15.55
CA PRO A 229 1.07 34.56 16.70
C PRO A 229 0.37 33.77 17.81
N PHE A 230 0.34 32.44 17.67
CA PHE A 230 0.00 31.55 18.76
C PHE A 230 0.89 31.90 19.95
N ASN A 231 0.41 31.71 21.17
CA ASN A 231 1.22 31.75 22.40
C ASN A 231 2.22 30.57 22.39
N VAL A 232 3.14 30.57 21.44
CA VAL A 232 4.26 29.67 21.35
C VAL A 232 5.26 30.15 22.39
N ARG A 233 5.03 29.77 23.65
CA ARG A 233 6.03 29.88 24.71
C ARG A 233 7.25 29.05 24.28
N GLU A 234 8.30 29.75 23.85
CA GLU A 234 9.73 29.38 23.86
C GLU A 234 10.20 28.07 23.20
N SER A 235 9.33 27.19 22.69
CA SER A 235 9.69 25.81 22.33
C SER A 235 9.94 25.53 20.84
N ILE A 236 9.51 26.38 19.91
CA ILE A 236 9.66 26.10 18.45
C ILE A 236 11.07 26.43 17.93
N THR A 237 11.87 27.18 18.70
CA THR A 237 13.20 27.65 18.28
C THR A 237 14.27 26.56 18.17
N ARG A 238 13.96 25.29 18.52
CA ARG A 238 14.94 24.18 18.49
C ARG A 238 14.45 22.87 17.86
N SER A 239 13.19 22.77 17.41
CA SER A 239 12.65 21.52 16.88
C SER A 239 12.58 21.51 15.34
N PRO A 240 13.24 20.57 14.63
CA PRO A 240 13.32 20.57 13.17
C PRO A 240 12.05 20.05 12.48
N VAL A 241 11.13 19.41 13.20
CA VAL A 241 9.93 18.79 12.60
C VAL A 241 8.67 19.24 13.33
N THR A 242 7.74 19.83 12.59
CA THR A 242 6.43 20.23 13.09
C THR A 242 5.37 19.76 12.11
N PHE A 243 4.23 19.30 12.60
CA PHE A 243 3.05 19.01 11.78
C PHE A 243 1.97 20.05 12.04
N LEU A 244 1.26 20.47 10.99
CA LEU A 244 0.01 21.20 11.10
C LEU A 244 -1.13 20.19 11.08
N TYR A 245 -1.85 20.08 12.19
CA TYR A 245 -3.07 19.29 12.30
C TYR A 245 -4.27 20.17 11.96
N LEU A 246 -5.20 19.66 11.15
CA LEU A 246 -6.38 20.34 10.65
C LEU A 246 -7.62 19.46 10.83
N ASP A 247 -8.67 20.06 11.39
CA ASP A 247 -10.04 19.55 11.30
C ASP A 247 -10.89 20.43 10.36
N ASP A 248 -12.21 20.33 10.39
CA ASP A 248 -13.13 21.14 9.56
C ASP A 248 -12.97 22.67 9.71
N THR A 249 -12.56 23.13 10.89
CA THR A 249 -12.77 24.52 11.33
C THR A 249 -11.55 25.12 12.04
N HIS A 250 -10.64 24.29 12.51
CA HIS A 250 -9.51 24.67 13.33
C HIS A 250 -8.24 23.94 12.90
N GLY A 251 -7.11 24.51 13.30
CA GLY A 251 -5.82 23.87 13.14
C GLY A 251 -4.88 24.22 14.27
N CYS A 252 -4.00 23.28 14.60
CA CYS A 252 -2.96 23.47 15.61
C CYS A 252 -1.62 22.90 15.12
N LEU A 253 -0.53 23.54 15.55
CA LEU A 253 0.81 23.00 15.35
C LEU A 253 1.08 21.88 16.37
N VAL A 254 1.59 20.76 15.89
CA VAL A 254 2.05 19.63 16.67
C VAL A 254 3.57 19.55 16.55
N PRO A 255 4.32 20.05 17.54
CA PRO A 255 5.78 20.02 17.52
C PRO A 255 6.31 18.60 17.78
N ASP A 256 7.59 18.40 17.50
CA ASP A 256 8.29 17.14 17.78
C ASP A 256 8.26 16.74 19.27
N GLY A 257 8.71 15.52 19.56
CA GLY A 257 8.73 14.96 20.90
C GLY A 257 7.40 14.32 21.28
N VAL A 258 6.93 14.57 22.50
CA VAL A 258 5.73 13.90 23.05
C VAL A 258 4.46 14.18 22.25
N PRO A 259 4.16 15.42 21.80
CA PRO A 259 2.96 15.69 21.00
C PRO A 259 2.97 14.93 19.67
N LEU A 260 4.08 14.92 18.95
CA LEU A 260 4.21 14.17 17.69
C LEU A 260 4.11 12.65 17.90
N LYS A 261 4.71 12.12 18.98
CA LYS A 261 4.53 10.72 19.36
C LYS A 261 3.08 10.38 19.65
N ASN A 262 2.33 11.25 20.32
CA ASN A 262 0.90 11.06 20.54
C ASN A 262 0.10 11.15 19.24
N LEU A 263 0.51 12.00 18.29
CA LEU A 263 -0.14 12.12 16.99
C LEU A 263 -0.02 10.83 16.17
N LEU A 264 1.21 10.30 16.07
CA LEU A 264 1.57 9.21 15.16
C LEU A 264 1.48 7.82 15.78
N SER A 265 1.59 7.73 17.11
CA SER A 265 1.69 6.47 17.87
C SER A 265 0.66 6.40 19.00
N SER A 266 -0.51 7.01 18.81
CA SER A 266 -1.69 6.76 19.65
C SER A 266 -2.99 6.94 18.87
N HIS A 267 -4.09 6.43 19.43
CA HIS A 267 -5.45 6.75 18.95
C HIS A 267 -6.13 7.85 19.77
N ARG A 268 -5.40 8.54 20.65
CA ARG A 268 -5.94 9.58 21.52
C ARG A 268 -6.53 10.71 20.70
N PRO A 269 -7.71 11.23 21.05
CA PRO A 269 -8.26 12.40 20.37
C PRO A 269 -7.34 13.61 20.54
N LEU A 270 -7.35 14.50 19.55
CA LEU A 270 -6.63 15.77 19.57
C LEU A 270 -7.65 16.88 19.37
N ASP A 271 -7.69 17.80 20.31
CA ASP A 271 -8.49 19.01 20.19
C ASP A 271 -7.69 20.03 19.37
N ALA A 272 -8.15 20.31 18.14
CA ALA A 272 -7.51 21.26 17.23
C ALA A 272 -7.58 22.72 17.70
N HIS A 273 -8.46 23.05 18.65
CA HIS A 273 -8.56 24.40 19.22
C HIS A 273 -7.48 24.63 20.29
N THR A 274 -7.25 23.63 21.14
CA THR A 274 -6.31 23.72 22.27
C THR A 274 -4.94 23.10 22.00
N GLY A 275 -4.82 22.26 20.96
CA GLY A 275 -3.62 21.48 20.64
C GLY A 275 -3.33 20.35 21.63
N GLN A 276 -4.28 20.01 22.51
CA GLN A 276 -4.10 19.03 23.57
C GLN A 276 -4.66 17.66 23.19
N PHE A 277 -3.91 16.61 23.55
CA PHE A 277 -4.38 15.24 23.44
C PHE A 277 -5.18 14.86 24.69
N THR A 278 -6.35 14.26 24.51
CA THR A 278 -7.18 13.76 25.62
C THR A 278 -7.05 12.25 25.77
N SER A 279 -7.39 11.71 26.93
CA SER A 279 -7.47 10.25 27.10
C SER A 279 -8.74 9.73 26.42
N LEU A 280 -8.67 8.51 25.88
CA LEU A 280 -9.89 7.85 25.42
C LEU A 280 -10.78 7.54 26.63
N PRO A 281 -12.11 7.76 26.53
CA PRO A 281 -13.04 7.38 27.59
C PRO A 281 -12.91 5.89 27.91
N GLN A 282 -12.97 5.53 29.20
CA GLN A 282 -13.09 4.13 29.57
C GLN A 282 -14.52 3.65 29.27
N ASN A 283 -14.63 2.52 28.54
CA ASN A 283 -15.91 1.95 28.11
C ASN A 283 -16.86 1.56 29.26
N SER A 284 -16.40 1.57 30.51
CA SER A 284 -17.15 1.15 31.70
C SER A 284 -18.17 2.17 32.23
N THR A 285 -18.20 3.40 31.73
CA THR A 285 -19.02 4.51 32.29
C THR A 285 -20.07 5.09 31.34
N ILE A 286 -20.21 4.57 30.12
CA ILE A 286 -21.04 5.19 29.09
C ILE A 286 -22.29 4.34 28.84
N SER A 287 -23.47 4.89 29.17
CA SER A 287 -24.76 4.36 28.75
C SER A 287 -24.79 4.26 27.20
N PRO A 288 -25.39 3.21 26.60
CA PRO A 288 -25.50 3.09 25.14
C PRO A 288 -26.20 4.29 24.45
N THR A 289 -26.88 5.14 25.21
CA THR A 289 -27.51 6.39 24.75
C THR A 289 -26.57 7.60 24.70
N ASP A 290 -25.47 7.62 25.47
CA ASP A 290 -24.51 8.72 25.52
C ASP A 290 -23.28 8.42 24.66
N ARG A 291 -23.44 8.38 23.33
CA ARG A 291 -22.26 8.26 22.47
C ARG A 291 -21.37 9.49 22.66
N PRO A 292 -20.08 9.32 22.98
CA PRO A 292 -19.18 10.46 23.10
C PRO A 292 -19.16 11.21 21.77
N SER A 293 -19.22 12.55 21.86
CA SER A 293 -19.06 13.43 20.68
C SER A 293 -17.88 12.96 19.85
N ILE A 294 -17.99 13.05 18.52
CA ILE A 294 -17.01 12.47 17.59
C ILE A 294 -15.57 12.91 17.92
N ARG A 295 -15.41 14.14 18.43
CA ARG A 295 -14.13 14.73 18.86
C ARG A 295 -13.44 13.99 20.02
N HIS A 296 -14.14 13.11 20.73
CA HIS A 296 -13.59 12.29 21.83
C HIS A 296 -13.39 10.82 21.44
N GLN A 297 -13.69 10.46 20.19
CA GLN A 297 -13.55 9.10 19.70
C GLN A 297 -12.14 8.82 19.15
N PRO A 298 -11.74 7.55 18.99
CA PRO A 298 -10.42 7.17 18.50
C PRO A 298 -10.06 7.80 17.16
N ARG A 299 -8.90 8.48 17.11
CA ARG A 299 -8.28 8.99 15.89
C ARG A 299 -7.33 7.94 15.33
N THR A 300 -7.74 7.23 14.27
CA THR A 300 -6.93 6.17 13.67
C THR A 300 -6.32 6.62 12.34
N PRO A 301 -4.99 6.50 12.13
CA PRO A 301 -4.36 6.79 10.83
C PRO A 301 -4.98 5.94 9.73
N TYR A 302 -5.41 6.54 8.62
CA TYR A 302 -6.13 5.84 7.54
C TYR A 302 -5.34 5.87 6.23
N VAL A 303 -4.92 7.05 5.78
CA VAL A 303 -4.05 7.22 4.60
C VAL A 303 -2.76 7.88 5.02
N LEU A 304 -1.63 7.36 4.54
CA LEU A 304 -0.29 7.87 4.81
C LEU A 304 0.33 8.31 3.49
N VAL A 305 0.95 9.49 3.49
CA VAL A 305 1.71 10.01 2.35
C VAL A 305 3.17 10.10 2.74
N TYR A 306 4.01 9.40 2.00
CA TYR A 306 5.46 9.33 2.22
C TYR A 306 6.17 9.82 0.96
N GLU A 307 7.14 10.72 1.11
CA GLU A 307 7.94 11.27 0.02
C GLU A 307 9.37 10.72 0.05
N SER A 308 9.92 10.38 -1.11
CA SER A 308 11.31 9.97 -1.24
C SER A 308 12.25 11.10 -0.81
N VAL A 309 13.25 10.79 0.02
CA VAL A 309 14.26 11.77 0.44
C VAL A 309 15.09 12.32 -0.72
N LEU A 310 15.10 11.63 -1.87
CA LEU A 310 15.77 12.11 -3.08
C LEU A 310 14.96 13.15 -3.86
N SER A 311 13.62 13.12 -3.77
CA SER A 311 12.76 14.15 -4.37
C SER A 311 13.05 15.51 -3.74
N SER A 312 13.17 15.53 -2.41
CA SER A 312 13.49 16.75 -1.64
C SER A 312 14.87 17.37 -1.93
N ARG A 313 15.79 16.64 -2.58
CA ARG A 313 17.13 17.14 -2.94
C ARG A 313 17.22 17.72 -4.36
N ARG A 314 16.20 17.54 -5.20
CA ARG A 314 16.21 18.07 -6.57
C ARG A 314 15.73 19.53 -6.66
N GLU A 315 15.19 20.06 -5.56
CA GLU A 315 14.65 21.43 -5.47
C GLU A 315 15.52 22.36 -4.60
N SER A 316 16.66 21.87 -4.09
CA SER A 316 17.66 22.63 -3.32
C SER A 316 18.93 22.88 -4.15
#